data_AF-A0AAN8LAE2-F1
#
_entry.id   AF-A0AAN8LAE2-F1
#
_cell.length_a   1.000
_cell.length_b   1.000
_cell.length_c   1.000
_cell.angle_alpha   90.00
_cell.angle_beta   90.00
_cell.angle_gamma   90.00
#
_symmetry.space_group_name_H-M   'P 1'
#
loop_
_entity.id
_entity.type
_entity.pdbx_description
1 polymer ?
#
loop_
_entity_poly.entity_id
_entity_poly.type
_entity_poly.pdbx_seq_one_letter_code
_entity_poly.pdbx_strand_id
1 'polypeptide(L)'
;MTSETMAAVTRALIAGGEKLVTFPDHVSRAVQLAFPDPDTLKWVTPALVRGVLRRGVVSNLSNNDKLSLLQYILSDENYQDLRGLKMLPLSDGTFKTFTNEEKDITLIDNDAFPRVLLPGCKDLFLPDDLSTTSIQHLKQLAATNTYKVFNVDAEIVATFAKKTLPKDWKQTGGHVTWEIGSGQHPPLKWLREFWKCLNTHWVDLRCFEGMPLIPIEPLHDTSHSVILARLQQNPTMIFQKSKQSILPDKIEEVMKKVGGTVINRDICLKHQDLDSYVLPPSPQNTLQVFMNLAASQVISGIRSAPYHEKEELKAYLSTLDSVTVHERDLLSKMPLFQSMAGEYVPTQSKQAVVLGSTPALPTELRMPDSIVRCATEADRRLLLLLKIDLLNTAQAAILLIDGVENKYFKKQERE
;
A
#
# COMPACT_ATOMS: atom_id res chain seq x y z
N MET A 1 -23.96 22.47 34.60
CA MET A 1 -22.55 22.22 34.96
C MET A 1 -22.51 21.05 35.93
N THR A 2 -21.69 20.02 35.71
CA THR A 2 -21.65 18.87 36.63
C THR A 2 -20.94 19.25 37.93
N SER A 3 -21.23 18.51 39.01
CA SER A 3 -20.58 18.71 40.32
C SER A 3 -19.04 18.64 40.20
N GLU A 4 -18.54 17.72 39.36
CA GLU A 4 -17.11 17.54 39.11
C GLU A 4 -16.48 18.73 38.39
N THR A 5 -17.13 19.27 37.35
CA THR A 5 -16.66 20.48 36.67
C THR A 5 -16.64 21.68 37.60
N MET A 6 -17.66 21.86 38.45
CA MET A 6 -17.68 22.91 39.48
C MET A 6 -16.50 22.79 40.45
N ALA A 7 -16.24 21.55 40.90
CA ALA A 7 -15.14 21.30 41.82
C ALA A 7 -13.77 21.56 41.18
N ALA A 8 -13.57 21.16 39.92
CA ALA A 8 -12.34 21.41 39.17
C ALA A 8 -12.10 22.90 38.90
N VAL A 9 -13.14 23.63 38.50
CA VAL A 9 -13.09 25.11 38.33
C VAL A 9 -12.74 25.79 39.64
N THR A 10 -13.39 25.40 40.74
CA THR A 10 -13.11 25.95 42.07
C THR A 10 -11.66 25.72 42.49
N ARG A 11 -11.14 24.49 42.34
CA ARG A 11 -9.74 24.15 42.64
C ARG A 11 -8.77 24.99 41.81
N ALA A 12 -8.99 25.11 40.50
CA ALA A 12 -8.11 25.88 39.61
C ALA A 12 -8.07 27.37 39.97
N LEU A 13 -9.22 27.96 40.28
CA LEU A 13 -9.33 29.37 40.64
C LEU A 13 -8.67 29.67 41.99
N ILE A 14 -8.90 28.82 43.01
CA ILE A 14 -8.24 28.94 44.33
C ILE A 14 -6.72 28.79 44.18
N ALA A 15 -6.26 27.80 43.44
CA ALA A 15 -4.83 27.60 43.16
C ALA A 15 -4.21 28.78 42.41
N GLY A 16 -5.02 29.49 41.62
CA GLY A 16 -4.66 30.74 40.95
C GLY A 16 -4.69 31.99 41.83
N GLY A 17 -5.05 31.87 43.11
CA GLY A 17 -5.16 32.99 44.05
C GLY A 17 -6.46 33.79 43.98
N GLU A 18 -7.48 33.29 43.27
CA GLU A 18 -8.78 33.96 43.19
C GLU A 18 -9.58 33.76 44.47
N LYS A 19 -10.25 34.83 44.93
CA LYS A 19 -11.16 34.77 46.09
C LYS A 19 -12.55 34.41 45.59
N LEU A 20 -12.98 33.19 45.88
CA LEU A 20 -14.29 32.69 45.47
C LEU A 20 -15.30 32.77 46.60
N VAL A 21 -16.53 33.11 46.25
CA VAL A 21 -17.68 32.96 47.14
C VAL A 21 -18.74 32.15 46.40
N THR A 22 -19.18 31.06 47.01
CA THR A 22 -20.23 30.18 46.50
C THR A 22 -21.50 30.42 47.29
N PHE A 23 -22.60 30.69 46.58
CA PHE A 23 -23.92 30.87 47.17
C PHE A 23 -24.93 29.90 46.56
N PRO A 24 -25.99 29.51 47.29
CA PRO A 24 -27.14 28.83 46.69
C PRO A 24 -27.78 29.68 45.58
N ASP A 25 -28.39 29.04 44.58
CA ASP A 25 -28.96 29.74 43.40
C ASP A 25 -29.98 30.84 43.73
N HIS A 26 -30.73 30.68 44.82
CA HIS A 26 -31.69 31.69 45.26
C HIS A 26 -31.00 32.94 45.83
N VAL A 27 -29.85 32.77 46.49
CA VAL A 27 -29.02 33.88 47.01
C VAL A 27 -28.30 34.57 45.87
N SER A 28 -27.73 33.84 44.92
CA SER A 28 -27.08 34.42 43.73
C SER A 28 -28.03 35.31 42.94
N ARG A 29 -29.29 34.87 42.75
CA ARG A 29 -30.34 35.66 42.10
C ARG A 29 -30.73 36.89 42.92
N ALA A 30 -30.85 36.76 44.23
CA ALA A 30 -31.16 37.89 45.11
C ALA A 30 -30.03 38.95 45.08
N VAL A 31 -28.77 38.52 45.09
CA VAL A 31 -27.61 39.42 44.96
C VAL A 31 -27.65 40.15 43.62
N GLN A 32 -27.91 39.46 42.51
CA GLN A 32 -28.02 40.11 41.20
C GLN A 32 -29.13 41.17 41.13
N LEU A 33 -30.26 40.94 41.81
CA LEU A 33 -31.40 41.85 41.80
C LEU A 33 -31.26 43.02 42.79
N ALA A 34 -30.56 42.82 43.90
CA ALA A 34 -30.45 43.81 44.98
C ALA A 34 -29.16 44.65 44.94
N PHE A 35 -28.14 44.22 44.19
CA PHE A 35 -26.87 44.94 44.12
C PHE A 35 -27.02 46.22 43.26
N PRO A 36 -26.61 47.41 43.75
CA PRO A 36 -26.84 48.68 43.06
C PRO A 36 -26.27 48.74 41.64
N ASP A 37 -25.11 48.11 41.42
CA ASP A 37 -24.42 48.07 40.13
C ASP A 37 -24.11 46.62 39.72
N PRO A 38 -25.11 45.84 39.23
CA PRO A 38 -24.96 44.41 38.96
C PRO A 38 -23.82 44.08 37.98
N ASP A 39 -23.54 44.98 37.04
CA ASP A 39 -22.48 44.83 36.04
C ASP A 39 -21.06 44.87 36.63
N THR A 40 -20.91 45.37 37.86
CA THR A 40 -19.61 45.37 38.57
C THR A 40 -19.29 44.00 39.20
N LEU A 41 -20.27 43.09 39.28
CA LEU A 41 -20.08 41.76 39.83
C LEU A 41 -19.25 40.88 38.88
N LYS A 42 -18.14 40.32 39.39
CA LYS A 42 -17.29 39.40 38.64
C LYS A 42 -17.77 37.96 38.82
N TRP A 43 -18.33 37.40 37.76
CA TRP A 43 -18.73 36.00 37.72
C TRP A 43 -17.60 35.09 37.26
N VAL A 44 -17.66 33.84 37.70
CA VAL A 44 -16.79 32.79 37.17
C VAL A 44 -17.20 32.52 35.73
N THR A 45 -16.30 32.82 34.79
CA THR A 45 -16.50 32.62 33.36
C THR A 45 -15.39 31.74 32.78
N PRO A 46 -15.62 31.08 31.63
CA PRO A 46 -14.57 30.39 30.89
C PRO A 46 -13.34 31.28 30.62
N ALA A 47 -13.54 32.55 30.25
CA ALA A 47 -12.47 33.52 30.04
C ALA A 47 -11.62 33.77 31.30
N LEU A 48 -12.25 33.94 32.46
CA LEU A 48 -11.54 34.07 33.74
C LEU A 48 -10.70 32.83 34.01
N VAL A 49 -11.28 31.64 33.87
CA VAL A 49 -10.57 30.37 34.10
C VAL A 49 -9.38 30.23 33.16
N ARG A 50 -9.53 30.52 31.86
CA ARG A 50 -8.40 30.53 30.90
C ARG A 50 -7.30 31.49 31.33
N GLY A 51 -7.67 32.69 31.77
CA GLY A 51 -6.72 33.68 32.33
C GLY A 51 -5.95 33.14 33.54
N VAL A 52 -6.62 32.44 34.45
CA VAL A 52 -5.98 31.81 35.61
C VAL A 52 -5.04 30.67 35.21
N LEU A 53 -5.46 29.80 34.29
CA LEU A 53 -4.65 28.67 33.82
C LEU A 53 -3.32 29.14 33.21
N ARG A 54 -3.31 30.29 32.53
CA ARG A 54 -2.08 30.91 31.98
C ARG A 54 -1.06 31.32 33.03
N ARG A 55 -1.47 31.54 34.28
CA ARG A 55 -0.55 31.91 35.38
C ARG A 55 0.28 30.74 35.91
N GLY A 56 0.23 29.58 35.25
CA GLY A 56 1.03 28.41 35.62
C GLY A 56 0.32 27.40 36.51
N VAL A 57 -1.00 27.53 36.73
CA VAL A 57 -1.76 26.61 37.58
C VAL A 57 -1.88 25.20 36.96
N VAL A 58 -1.81 25.10 35.62
CA VAL A 58 -2.03 23.86 34.86
C VAL A 58 -1.14 22.70 35.33
N SER A 59 0.11 22.95 35.73
CA SER A 59 1.04 21.91 36.16
C SER A 59 0.61 21.19 37.44
N ASN A 60 -0.18 21.85 38.28
CA ASN A 60 -0.56 21.34 39.60
C ASN A 60 -1.92 20.61 39.58
N LEU A 61 -2.59 20.58 38.42
CA LEU A 61 -3.91 19.97 38.26
C LEU A 61 -3.79 18.48 37.92
N SER A 62 -4.69 17.68 38.49
CA SER A 62 -4.87 16.29 38.08
C SER A 62 -5.35 16.22 36.62
N ASN A 63 -5.12 15.08 35.96
CA ASN A 63 -5.59 14.90 34.58
C ASN A 63 -7.13 14.98 34.49
N ASN A 64 -7.85 14.43 35.48
CA ASN A 64 -9.31 14.54 35.55
C ASN A 64 -9.75 16.00 35.66
N ASP A 65 -9.07 16.80 36.50
CA ASP A 65 -9.35 18.23 36.60
C ASP A 65 -9.13 18.94 35.26
N LYS A 66 -8.04 18.62 34.54
CA LYS A 66 -7.76 19.20 33.23
C LYS A 66 -8.86 18.85 32.21
N LEU A 67 -9.36 17.62 32.20
CA LEU A 67 -10.44 17.20 31.30
C LEU A 67 -11.75 17.93 31.64
N SER A 68 -12.12 18.01 32.92
CA SER A 68 -13.31 18.75 33.35
C SER A 68 -13.20 20.25 33.06
N LEU A 69 -12.02 20.83 33.27
CA LEU A 69 -11.74 22.25 32.96
C LEU A 69 -11.75 22.50 31.46
N LEU A 70 -11.22 21.58 30.65
CA LEU A 70 -11.25 21.68 29.19
C LEU A 70 -12.69 21.85 28.70
N GLN A 71 -13.60 20.98 29.17
CA GLN A 71 -15.02 21.07 28.83
C GLN A 71 -15.60 22.45 29.20
N TYR A 72 -15.24 22.98 30.37
CA TYR A 72 -15.71 24.29 30.81
C TYR A 72 -15.14 25.44 29.96
N ILE A 73 -13.83 25.45 29.70
CA ILE A 73 -13.18 26.53 28.95
C ILE A 73 -13.52 26.52 27.45
N LEU A 74 -14.10 25.44 26.93
CA LEU A 74 -14.60 25.36 25.55
C LEU A 74 -16.06 25.83 25.42
N SER A 75 -16.79 25.94 26.53
CA SER A 75 -18.25 26.12 26.53
C SER A 75 -18.76 27.49 26.07
N ASP A 76 -17.90 28.51 26.04
CA ASP A 76 -18.22 29.84 25.50
C ASP A 76 -17.81 30.01 24.03
N GLU A 77 -17.34 28.93 23.39
CA GLU A 77 -16.94 28.86 21.98
C GLU A 77 -15.84 29.87 21.57
N ASN A 78 -15.20 30.55 22.52
CA ASN A 78 -14.13 31.51 22.26
C ASN A 78 -12.79 30.79 22.10
N TYR A 79 -12.65 30.07 20.99
CA TYR A 79 -11.47 29.25 20.72
C TYR A 79 -10.18 30.05 20.52
N GLN A 80 -10.27 31.32 20.11
CA GLN A 80 -9.07 32.18 19.94
C GLN A 80 -8.35 32.41 21.27
N ASP A 81 -9.10 32.45 22.37
CA ASP A 81 -8.57 32.61 23.72
C ASP A 81 -8.03 31.29 24.31
N LEU A 82 -7.81 30.25 23.51
CA LEU A 82 -7.11 29.03 23.96
C LEU A 82 -5.60 29.09 23.74
N ARG A 83 -5.12 30.02 22.90
CA ARG A 83 -3.72 30.09 22.49
C ARG A 83 -2.78 30.07 23.69
N GLY A 84 -1.80 29.17 23.64
CA GLY A 84 -0.77 29.00 24.68
C GLY A 84 -1.19 28.15 25.88
N LEU A 85 -2.44 27.66 25.96
CA LEU A 85 -2.86 26.76 27.04
C LEU A 85 -2.47 25.30 26.75
N LYS A 86 -1.75 24.67 27.68
CA LYS A 86 -1.38 23.25 27.65
C LYS A 86 -2.52 22.36 28.15
N MET A 87 -3.63 22.34 27.41
CA MET A 87 -4.90 21.72 27.84
C MET A 87 -5.50 20.76 26.80
N LEU A 88 -4.81 20.49 25.68
CA LEU A 88 -5.30 19.58 24.64
C LEU A 88 -4.88 18.13 24.94
N PRO A 89 -5.79 17.23 25.33
CA PRO A 89 -5.44 15.89 25.79
C PRO A 89 -5.07 14.97 24.61
N LEU A 90 -4.18 14.01 24.88
CA LEU A 90 -3.77 12.97 23.93
C LEU A 90 -4.03 11.58 24.49
N SER A 91 -4.14 10.59 23.61
CA SER A 91 -4.42 9.19 23.96
C SER A 91 -3.35 8.55 24.86
N ASP A 92 -2.13 9.11 24.89
CA ASP A 92 -1.05 8.67 25.79
C ASP A 92 -1.15 9.27 27.21
N GLY A 93 -2.19 10.07 27.47
CA GLY A 93 -2.43 10.76 28.74
C GLY A 93 -1.66 12.08 28.90
N THR A 94 -0.88 12.48 27.90
CA THR A 94 -0.19 13.78 27.88
C THR A 94 -1.11 14.89 27.39
N PHE A 95 -0.64 16.14 27.53
CA PHE A 95 -1.37 17.33 27.09
C PHE A 95 -0.48 18.20 26.22
N LYS A 96 -1.01 18.60 25.06
CA LYS A 96 -0.40 19.56 24.13
C LYS A 96 -0.91 20.97 24.36
N THR A 97 -0.16 21.91 23.82
CA THR A 97 -0.51 23.33 23.84
C THR A 97 -1.32 23.68 22.60
N PHE A 98 -2.36 24.50 22.76
CA PHE A 98 -3.06 25.09 21.62
C PHE A 98 -2.14 26.10 20.90
N THR A 99 -1.46 25.62 19.85
CA THR A 99 -0.57 26.43 19.00
C THR A 99 -0.76 26.07 17.52
N ASN A 100 -0.06 26.81 16.65
CA ASN A 100 0.04 26.53 15.23
C ASN A 100 1.36 25.82 14.84
N GLU A 101 2.11 25.30 15.82
CA GLU A 101 3.40 24.63 15.59
C GLU A 101 3.23 23.16 15.20
N GLU A 102 4.12 22.63 14.35
CA GLU A 102 4.03 21.24 13.88
C GLU A 102 4.14 20.19 14.98
N LYS A 103 4.89 20.48 16.05
CA LYS A 103 5.01 19.59 17.21
C LYS A 103 3.67 19.38 17.94
N ASP A 104 2.74 20.33 17.78
CA ASP A 104 1.44 20.34 18.46
C ASP A 104 0.31 19.79 17.57
N ILE A 105 0.63 19.03 16.51
CA ILE A 105 -0.38 18.35 15.69
C ILE A 105 -1.22 17.40 16.54
N THR A 106 -2.55 17.53 16.43
CA THR A 106 -3.53 16.64 17.06
C THR A 106 -4.61 16.24 16.06
N LEU A 107 -4.99 14.98 16.09
CA LEU A 107 -5.94 14.37 15.16
C LEU A 107 -7.23 13.97 15.89
N ILE A 108 -8.35 14.20 15.24
CA ILE A 108 -9.69 13.83 15.69
C ILE A 108 -10.28 12.87 14.66
N ASP A 109 -10.40 11.60 15.03
CA ASP A 109 -11.00 10.58 14.18
C ASP A 109 -12.52 10.69 14.09
N ASN A 110 -13.07 9.96 13.12
CA ASN A 110 -14.50 9.88 12.86
C ASN A 110 -14.84 8.54 12.17
N ASP A 111 -16.13 8.29 11.97
CA ASP A 111 -16.62 7.01 11.45
C ASP A 111 -16.11 6.71 10.02
N ALA A 112 -15.87 7.73 9.19
CA ALA A 112 -15.32 7.55 7.85
C ALA A 112 -13.80 7.33 7.86
N PHE A 113 -13.11 8.02 8.78
CA PHE A 113 -11.65 7.94 8.94
C PHE A 113 -11.26 7.57 10.37
N PRO A 114 -11.45 6.30 10.77
CA PRO A 114 -11.14 5.86 12.12
C PRO A 114 -9.63 5.88 12.39
N ARG A 115 -9.22 6.11 13.64
CA ARG A 115 -7.80 6.15 14.03
C ARG A 115 -7.00 4.89 13.68
N VAL A 116 -7.66 3.75 13.52
CA VAL A 116 -7.04 2.48 13.12
C VAL A 116 -6.33 2.58 11.76
N LEU A 117 -6.72 3.51 10.88
CA LEU A 117 -6.06 3.79 9.60
C LEU A 117 -4.63 4.30 9.76
N LEU A 118 -4.33 4.96 10.88
CA LEU A 118 -3.05 5.60 11.20
C LEU A 118 -2.45 5.02 12.48
N PRO A 119 -2.09 3.72 12.49
CA PRO A 119 -1.67 3.01 13.70
C PRO A 119 -0.37 3.55 14.32
N GLY A 120 0.47 4.24 13.54
CA GLY A 120 1.68 4.90 14.02
C GLY A 120 1.48 6.35 14.50
N CYS A 121 0.24 6.85 14.55
CA CYS A 121 -0.12 8.20 15.03
C CYS A 121 -0.86 8.17 16.37
N LYS A 122 -0.77 7.09 17.17
CA LYS A 122 -1.58 6.93 18.40
C LYS A 122 -1.43 8.11 19.37
N ASP A 123 -0.21 8.64 19.47
CA ASP A 123 0.18 9.80 20.28
C ASP A 123 -0.33 11.15 19.73
N LEU A 124 -0.91 11.17 18.53
CA LEU A 124 -1.52 12.37 17.95
C LEU A 124 -3.03 12.42 18.16
N PHE A 125 -3.68 11.30 18.47
CA PHE A 125 -5.13 11.24 18.61
C PHE A 125 -5.60 11.69 19.99
N LEU A 126 -6.78 12.31 20.04
CA LEU A 126 -7.51 12.56 21.28
C LEU A 126 -7.85 11.24 22.02
N PRO A 127 -7.97 11.25 23.36
CA PRO A 127 -8.42 10.09 24.13
C PRO A 127 -9.80 9.58 23.70
N ASP A 128 -10.01 8.25 23.77
CA ASP A 128 -11.28 7.60 23.43
C ASP A 128 -12.40 7.89 24.45
N ASP A 129 -12.02 8.21 25.70
CA ASP A 129 -12.93 8.44 26.84
C ASP A 129 -13.31 9.91 27.03
N LEU A 130 -12.97 10.78 26.08
CA LEU A 130 -13.30 12.20 26.16
C LEU A 130 -14.82 12.41 26.07
N SER A 131 -15.35 13.36 26.86
CA SER A 131 -16.79 13.65 26.83
C SER A 131 -17.26 14.10 25.45
N THR A 132 -18.44 13.64 25.03
CA THR A 132 -19.03 13.97 23.71
C THR A 132 -19.08 15.48 23.47
N THR A 133 -19.38 16.27 24.50
CA THR A 133 -19.38 17.74 24.44
C THR A 133 -17.99 18.31 24.13
N SER A 134 -16.94 17.78 24.76
CA SER A 134 -15.56 18.22 24.49
C SER A 134 -15.14 17.86 23.07
N ILE A 135 -15.44 16.64 22.62
CA ILE A 135 -15.16 16.21 21.25
C ILE A 135 -15.87 17.12 20.24
N GLN A 136 -17.14 17.47 20.48
CA GLN A 136 -17.89 18.36 19.59
C GLN A 136 -17.24 19.74 19.46
N HIS A 137 -16.86 20.37 20.58
CA HIS A 137 -16.16 21.65 20.55
C HIS A 137 -14.77 21.55 19.90
N LEU A 138 -14.02 20.46 20.13
CA LEU A 138 -12.73 20.26 19.48
C LEU A 138 -12.87 20.04 17.97
N LYS A 139 -13.93 19.38 17.50
CA LYS A 139 -14.26 19.27 16.07
C LYS A 139 -14.61 20.62 15.45
N GLN A 140 -15.38 21.46 16.15
CA GLN A 140 -15.68 22.83 15.73
C GLN A 140 -14.40 23.68 15.68
N LEU A 141 -13.56 23.59 16.70
CA LEU A 141 -12.26 24.26 16.77
C LEU A 141 -11.36 23.84 15.60
N ALA A 142 -11.28 22.55 15.30
CA ALA A 142 -10.51 22.03 14.17
C ALA A 142 -10.98 22.62 12.82
N ALA A 143 -12.29 22.80 12.64
CA ALA A 143 -12.85 23.42 11.43
C ALA A 143 -12.46 24.91 11.26
N THR A 144 -12.04 25.61 12.32
CA THR A 144 -11.56 27.00 12.22
C THR A 144 -10.14 27.13 11.66
N ASN A 145 -9.37 26.03 11.62
CA ASN A 145 -7.95 26.03 11.23
C ASN A 145 -7.05 27.00 12.04
N THR A 146 -7.48 27.40 13.24
CA THR A 146 -6.72 28.33 14.12
C THR A 146 -5.48 27.67 14.72
N TYR A 147 -5.57 26.37 15.00
CA TYR A 147 -4.53 25.56 15.65
C TYR A 147 -4.22 24.33 14.80
N LYS A 148 -3.12 23.63 15.09
CA LYS A 148 -2.77 22.35 14.43
C LYS A 148 -3.62 21.18 14.94
N VAL A 149 -4.93 21.39 15.05
CA VAL A 149 -5.92 20.35 15.42
C VAL A 149 -6.76 20.06 14.18
N PHE A 150 -6.83 18.80 13.78
CA PHE A 150 -7.46 18.42 12.52
C PHE A 150 -8.53 17.34 12.71
N ASN A 151 -9.68 17.54 12.07
CA ASN A 151 -10.61 16.44 11.81
C ASN A 151 -9.99 15.57 10.72
N VAL A 152 -9.80 14.28 10.97
CA VAL A 152 -9.16 13.40 9.99
C VAL A 152 -10.03 13.29 8.74
N ASP A 153 -9.41 13.51 7.59
CA ASP A 153 -9.98 13.34 6.26
C ASP A 153 -9.06 12.49 5.38
N ALA A 154 -9.43 12.34 4.11
CA ALA A 154 -8.67 11.58 3.13
C ALA A 154 -7.23 12.14 2.94
N GLU A 155 -7.05 13.46 2.91
CA GLU A 155 -5.75 14.08 2.69
C GLU A 155 -4.79 13.82 3.86
N ILE A 156 -5.32 13.90 5.09
CA ILE A 156 -4.57 13.56 6.30
C ILE A 156 -4.19 12.08 6.29
N VAL A 157 -5.10 11.18 5.93
CA VAL A 157 -4.79 9.75 5.82
C VAL A 157 -3.66 9.51 4.79
N ALA A 158 -3.76 10.09 3.60
CA ALA A 158 -2.72 9.95 2.57
C ALA A 158 -1.36 10.49 3.04
N THR A 159 -1.35 11.63 3.74
CA THR A 159 -0.14 12.28 4.24
C THR A 159 0.52 11.47 5.36
N PHE A 160 -0.26 11.02 6.35
CA PHE A 160 0.28 10.37 7.54
C PHE A 160 0.54 8.89 7.32
N ALA A 161 -0.27 8.17 6.54
CA ALA A 161 -0.12 6.72 6.37
C ALA A 161 1.26 6.32 5.85
N LYS A 162 1.81 7.06 4.87
CA LYS A 162 3.19 6.87 4.39
C LYS A 162 4.24 7.23 5.43
N LYS A 163 4.04 8.36 6.12
CA LYS A 163 4.98 8.86 7.13
C LYS A 163 5.07 7.97 8.36
N THR A 164 4.01 7.23 8.69
CA THR A 164 3.94 6.41 9.91
C THR A 164 4.03 4.91 9.65
N LEU A 165 4.52 4.49 8.47
CA LEU A 165 4.88 3.10 8.25
C LEU A 165 5.95 2.65 9.27
N PRO A 166 5.93 1.36 9.70
CA PRO A 166 6.97 0.76 10.51
C PRO A 166 8.38 1.02 9.94
N LYS A 167 9.36 1.16 10.85
CA LYS A 167 10.73 1.57 10.48
C LYS A 167 11.43 0.53 9.61
N ASP A 168 11.26 -0.74 9.95
CA ASP A 168 11.75 -1.90 9.22
C ASP A 168 11.11 -1.96 7.82
N TRP A 169 9.81 -1.68 7.69
CA TRP A 169 9.16 -1.58 6.38
C TRP A 169 9.69 -0.45 5.52
N LYS A 170 10.22 0.64 6.09
CA LYS A 170 10.82 1.71 5.29
C LYS A 170 12.21 1.35 4.75
N GLN A 171 12.93 0.45 5.44
CA GLN A 171 14.29 0.06 5.11
C GLN A 171 14.34 -1.15 4.17
N THR A 172 13.33 -2.02 4.22
CA THR A 172 13.26 -3.22 3.40
C THR A 172 12.86 -2.90 1.96
N GLY A 173 13.76 -3.18 1.01
CA GLY A 173 13.43 -3.20 -0.42
C GLY A 173 12.55 -4.40 -0.77
N GLY A 174 11.49 -4.19 -1.56
CA GLY A 174 10.57 -5.26 -1.97
C GLY A 174 9.46 -5.55 -0.95
N HIS A 175 9.15 -6.83 -0.76
CA HIS A 175 8.12 -7.31 0.17
C HIS A 175 8.52 -7.12 1.63
N VAL A 176 7.54 -6.95 2.50
CA VAL A 176 7.75 -6.81 3.95
C VAL A 176 7.00 -7.90 4.70
N THR A 177 7.54 -8.30 5.84
CA THR A 177 6.87 -9.21 6.76
C THR A 177 6.05 -8.42 7.76
N TRP A 178 4.74 -8.63 7.74
CA TRP A 178 3.79 -8.05 8.68
C TRP A 178 3.53 -9.01 9.85
N GLU A 179 4.31 -8.85 10.91
CA GLU A 179 4.11 -9.54 12.20
C GLU A 179 2.94 -8.93 12.99
N ILE A 180 1.81 -9.62 13.02
CA ILE A 180 0.58 -9.15 13.66
C ILE A 180 0.68 -9.38 15.18
N GLY A 181 0.44 -8.33 15.96
CA GLY A 181 0.45 -8.40 17.43
C GLY A 181 1.81 -8.13 18.08
N SER A 182 2.86 -7.83 17.30
CA SER A 182 4.19 -7.46 17.82
C SER A 182 4.22 -6.10 18.53
N GLY A 183 3.18 -5.28 18.40
CA GLY A 183 3.12 -3.90 18.88
C GLY A 183 3.91 -2.90 18.02
N GLN A 184 4.87 -3.37 17.23
CA GLN A 184 5.66 -2.55 16.29
C GLN A 184 4.97 -2.39 14.94
N HIS A 185 4.13 -3.34 14.55
CA HIS A 185 3.35 -3.31 13.32
C HIS A 185 1.88 -2.98 13.55
N PRO A 186 1.17 -2.55 12.49
CA PRO A 186 -0.27 -2.36 12.54
C PRO A 186 -1.04 -3.62 13.01
N PRO A 187 -2.20 -3.46 13.68
CA PRO A 187 -3.07 -4.58 14.03
C PRO A 187 -3.76 -5.16 12.78
N LEU A 188 -4.18 -6.42 12.79
CA LEU A 188 -4.83 -7.07 11.63
C LEU A 188 -5.98 -6.25 11.02
N LYS A 189 -6.79 -5.61 11.87
CA LYS A 189 -7.92 -4.77 11.43
C LYS A 189 -7.50 -3.59 10.55
N TRP A 190 -6.26 -3.10 10.69
CA TRP A 190 -5.74 -1.96 9.92
C TRP A 190 -5.88 -2.18 8.42
N LEU A 191 -5.35 -3.29 7.88
CA LEU A 191 -5.31 -3.47 6.43
C LEU A 191 -6.72 -3.58 5.82
N ARG A 192 -7.65 -4.25 6.54
CA ARG A 192 -9.04 -4.37 6.11
C ARG A 192 -9.76 -3.02 6.10
N GLU A 193 -9.63 -2.23 7.17
CA GLU A 193 -10.22 -0.88 7.23
C GLU A 193 -9.54 0.08 6.24
N PHE A 194 -8.23 -0.07 6.03
CA PHE A 194 -7.49 0.73 5.05
C PHE A 194 -8.01 0.47 3.64
N TRP A 195 -8.14 -0.79 3.22
CA TRP A 195 -8.74 -1.11 1.91
C TRP A 195 -10.20 -0.67 1.79
N LYS A 196 -11.00 -0.79 2.85
CA LYS A 196 -12.37 -0.25 2.86
C LYS A 196 -12.38 1.26 2.63
N CYS A 197 -11.46 1.99 3.26
CA CYS A 197 -11.28 3.42 3.10
C CYS A 197 -10.85 3.76 1.66
N LEU A 198 -9.86 3.05 1.12
CA LEU A 198 -9.41 3.18 -0.28
C LEU A 198 -10.57 3.01 -1.27
N ASN A 199 -11.32 1.91 -1.14
CA ASN A 199 -12.45 1.58 -2.01
C ASN A 199 -13.58 2.63 -1.99
N THR A 200 -13.64 3.47 -0.96
CA THR A 200 -14.74 4.43 -0.75
C THR A 200 -14.34 5.86 -1.10
N HIS A 201 -13.11 6.26 -0.76
CA HIS A 201 -12.70 7.66 -0.79
C HIS A 201 -11.67 8.00 -1.89
N TRP A 202 -11.14 7.01 -2.61
CA TRP A 202 -10.18 7.22 -3.68
C TRP A 202 -10.65 6.65 -5.02
N VAL A 203 -10.34 7.38 -6.09
CA VAL A 203 -10.58 6.94 -7.46
C VAL A 203 -9.40 6.13 -7.98
N ASP A 204 -8.17 6.52 -7.60
CA ASP A 204 -6.91 5.90 -7.97
C ASP A 204 -5.98 5.74 -6.75
N LEU A 205 -5.00 4.85 -6.85
CA LEU A 205 -4.12 4.48 -5.73
C LEU A 205 -2.76 5.20 -5.73
N ARG A 206 -2.54 6.19 -6.61
CA ARG A 206 -1.23 6.82 -6.82
C ARG A 206 -0.66 7.44 -5.54
N CYS A 207 -1.52 8.02 -4.72
CA CYS A 207 -1.16 8.58 -3.41
C CYS A 207 -0.55 7.55 -2.45
N PHE A 208 -0.73 6.25 -2.70
CA PHE A 208 -0.27 5.14 -1.86
C PHE A 208 0.85 4.31 -2.50
N GLU A 209 1.37 4.71 -3.66
CA GLU A 209 2.53 4.09 -4.28
C GLU A 209 3.72 3.98 -3.30
N GLY A 210 4.38 2.82 -3.34
CA GLY A 210 5.45 2.42 -2.42
C GLY A 210 4.97 1.82 -1.10
N MET A 211 3.69 1.93 -0.75
CA MET A 211 3.18 1.34 0.50
C MET A 211 2.95 -0.18 0.36
N PRO A 212 3.31 -0.97 1.40
CA PRO A 212 3.06 -2.40 1.44
C PRO A 212 1.60 -2.66 1.83
N LEU A 213 0.71 -2.75 0.84
CA LEU A 213 -0.74 -2.86 1.03
C LEU A 213 -1.34 -4.13 0.42
N ILE A 214 -0.58 -4.87 -0.38
CA ILE A 214 -1.09 -6.05 -1.09
C ILE A 214 -0.66 -7.30 -0.31
N PRO A 215 -1.56 -8.01 0.39
CA PRO A 215 -1.21 -9.29 0.98
C PRO A 215 -1.01 -10.33 -0.12
N ILE A 216 0.10 -11.08 -0.06
CA ILE A 216 0.39 -12.13 -1.05
C ILE A 216 -0.61 -13.29 -0.94
N GLU A 217 -0.97 -13.62 0.30
CA GLU A 217 -1.97 -14.63 0.65
C GLU A 217 -3.17 -13.99 1.36
N PRO A 218 -4.38 -14.58 1.28
CA PRO A 218 -5.56 -14.07 1.97
C PRO A 218 -5.37 -13.91 3.47
N LEU A 219 -6.02 -12.90 4.03
CA LEU A 219 -5.95 -12.56 5.45
C LEU A 219 -6.89 -13.43 6.26
N HIS A 220 -6.33 -14.28 7.12
CA HIS A 220 -7.08 -15.07 8.09
C HIS A 220 -7.07 -14.42 9.47
N ASP A 221 -8.13 -14.64 10.25
CA ASP A 221 -8.22 -14.06 11.61
C ASP A 221 -7.19 -14.67 12.57
N THR A 222 -6.64 -15.84 12.24
CA THR A 222 -5.57 -16.54 12.98
C THR A 222 -4.17 -16.21 12.45
N SER A 223 -4.04 -15.29 11.49
CA SER A 223 -2.73 -14.92 10.93
C SER A 223 -1.87 -14.21 11.97
N HIS A 224 -0.67 -14.74 12.20
CA HIS A 224 0.35 -14.11 13.06
C HIS A 224 1.45 -13.40 12.26
N SER A 225 1.65 -13.80 11.00
CA SER A 225 2.61 -13.19 10.08
C SER A 225 2.06 -13.26 8.66
N VAL A 226 2.16 -12.17 7.91
CA VAL A 226 1.68 -12.06 6.53
C VAL A 226 2.74 -11.34 5.71
N ILE A 227 3.00 -11.78 4.47
CA ILE A 227 3.88 -11.05 3.56
C ILE A 227 3.05 -10.02 2.79
N LEU A 228 3.48 -8.76 2.82
CA LEU A 228 2.87 -7.65 2.09
C LEU A 228 3.77 -7.20 0.95
N ALA A 229 3.20 -7.14 -0.25
CA ALA A 229 3.78 -6.53 -1.43
C ALA A 229 3.36 -5.06 -1.56
N ARG A 230 4.18 -4.30 -2.28
CA ARG A 230 4.01 -2.85 -2.44
C ARG A 230 3.20 -2.50 -3.68
N LEU A 231 2.44 -1.43 -3.58
CA LEU A 231 1.90 -0.77 -4.77
C LEU A 231 3.07 -0.16 -5.57
N GLN A 232 3.28 -0.61 -6.80
CA GLN A 232 4.33 -0.12 -7.69
C GLN A 232 3.76 0.25 -9.06
N GLN A 233 4.24 1.34 -9.65
CA GLN A 233 3.80 1.80 -10.98
C GLN A 233 4.11 0.80 -12.11
N ASN A 234 5.23 0.09 -12.00
CA ASN A 234 5.60 -0.98 -12.92
C ASN A 234 5.23 -2.31 -12.26
N PRO A 235 4.04 -2.87 -12.54
CA PRO A 235 3.55 -4.03 -11.83
C PRO A 235 4.39 -5.27 -12.15
N THR A 236 4.94 -5.90 -11.12
CA THR A 236 5.63 -7.20 -11.18
C THR A 236 4.79 -8.32 -10.57
N MET A 237 3.52 -8.01 -10.28
CA MET A 237 2.57 -8.89 -9.59
C MET A 237 1.44 -9.26 -10.54
N ILE A 238 0.97 -10.51 -10.42
CA ILE A 238 -0.17 -11.04 -11.17
C ILE A 238 -1.12 -11.76 -10.22
N PHE A 239 -2.42 -11.62 -10.42
CA PHE A 239 -3.39 -12.42 -9.67
C PHE A 239 -3.35 -13.88 -10.14
N GLN A 240 -3.41 -14.80 -9.19
CA GLN A 240 -3.57 -16.23 -9.49
C GLN A 240 -4.91 -16.50 -10.21
N LYS A 241 -5.96 -15.78 -9.82
CA LYS A 241 -7.32 -15.96 -10.35
C LYS A 241 -8.02 -14.62 -10.53
N SER A 242 -8.76 -14.52 -11.62
CA SER A 242 -9.74 -13.46 -11.88
C SER A 242 -11.14 -14.06 -12.09
N LYS A 243 -12.12 -13.20 -12.41
CA LYS A 243 -13.46 -13.64 -12.80
C LYS A 243 -13.47 -14.41 -14.14
N GLN A 244 -12.49 -14.15 -15.01
CA GLN A 244 -12.46 -14.63 -16.39
C GLN A 244 -11.43 -15.74 -16.62
N SER A 245 -10.38 -15.78 -15.82
CA SER A 245 -9.21 -16.62 -16.06
C SER A 245 -8.52 -17.06 -14.77
N ILE A 246 -7.80 -18.17 -14.86
CA ILE A 246 -6.94 -18.71 -13.79
C ILE A 246 -5.54 -18.86 -14.40
N LEU A 247 -4.52 -18.47 -13.64
CA LEU A 247 -3.14 -18.69 -14.01
C LEU A 247 -2.81 -20.19 -13.85
N PRO A 248 -2.34 -20.90 -14.87
CA PRO A 248 -1.98 -22.31 -14.72
C PRO A 248 -0.84 -22.49 -13.71
N ASP A 249 -0.89 -23.56 -12.90
CA ASP A 249 0.08 -23.80 -11.81
C ASP A 249 1.54 -23.76 -12.28
N LYS A 250 1.84 -24.34 -13.44
CA LYS A 250 3.20 -24.32 -14.02
C LYS A 250 3.65 -22.91 -14.39
N ILE A 251 2.73 -22.04 -14.83
CA ILE A 251 3.03 -20.64 -15.15
C ILE A 251 3.27 -19.85 -13.87
N GLU A 252 2.52 -20.15 -12.81
CA GLU A 252 2.77 -19.61 -11.47
C GLU A 252 4.18 -19.97 -10.98
N GLU A 253 4.62 -21.22 -11.13
CA GLU A 253 5.97 -21.64 -10.74
C GLU A 253 7.06 -20.94 -11.56
N VAL A 254 6.85 -20.75 -12.87
CA VAL A 254 7.76 -19.96 -13.71
C VAL A 254 7.78 -18.50 -13.27
N MET A 255 6.61 -17.92 -12.95
CA MET A 255 6.48 -16.53 -12.48
C MET A 255 7.32 -16.30 -11.22
N LYS A 256 7.24 -17.21 -10.24
CA LYS A 256 8.07 -17.18 -9.02
C LYS A 256 9.57 -17.26 -9.35
N LYS A 257 9.97 -18.15 -10.27
CA LYS A 257 11.39 -18.32 -10.67
C LYS A 257 12.00 -17.12 -11.37
N VAL A 258 11.20 -16.38 -12.16
CA VAL A 258 11.65 -15.12 -12.77
C VAL A 258 11.60 -13.95 -11.78
N GLY A 259 11.10 -14.18 -10.56
CA GLY A 259 10.94 -13.21 -9.48
C GLY A 259 9.77 -12.24 -9.65
N GLY A 260 8.76 -12.62 -10.44
CA GLY A 260 7.43 -12.06 -10.33
C GLY A 260 6.69 -12.63 -9.12
N THR A 261 5.61 -11.96 -8.71
CA THR A 261 4.82 -12.37 -7.54
C THR A 261 3.42 -12.76 -7.94
N VAL A 262 2.97 -13.94 -7.52
CA VAL A 262 1.61 -14.39 -7.73
C VAL A 262 0.81 -14.08 -6.47
N ILE A 263 -0.31 -13.37 -6.63
CA ILE A 263 -1.18 -12.91 -5.55
C ILE A 263 -2.44 -13.76 -5.52
N ASN A 264 -2.67 -14.40 -4.39
CA ASN A 264 -3.94 -15.04 -4.11
C ASN A 264 -4.90 -13.98 -3.51
N ARG A 265 -5.93 -13.64 -4.28
CA ARG A 265 -6.73 -12.43 -4.06
C ARG A 265 -7.51 -12.50 -2.75
N ASP A 266 -7.17 -11.62 -1.82
CA ASP A 266 -7.97 -11.39 -0.61
C ASP A 266 -9.32 -10.68 -0.92
N ILE A 267 -10.32 -10.91 -0.07
CA ILE A 267 -11.65 -10.30 -0.19
C ILE A 267 -11.66 -8.77 -0.05
N CYS A 268 -10.63 -8.15 0.53
CA CYS A 268 -10.52 -6.69 0.66
C CYS A 268 -10.01 -6.02 -0.63
N LEU A 269 -9.38 -6.77 -1.54
CA LEU A 269 -8.76 -6.31 -2.77
C LEU A 269 -9.79 -6.14 -3.91
N LYS A 270 -10.60 -5.07 -3.80
CA LYS A 270 -11.74 -4.76 -4.68
C LYS A 270 -11.67 -3.41 -5.39
N HIS A 271 -10.57 -2.68 -5.23
CA HIS A 271 -10.43 -1.32 -5.76
C HIS A 271 -10.44 -1.31 -7.30
N GLN A 272 -11.06 -0.31 -7.91
CA GLN A 272 -11.21 -0.22 -9.37
C GLN A 272 -9.86 -0.04 -10.10
N ASP A 273 -8.92 0.68 -9.49
CA ASP A 273 -7.57 0.92 -10.00
C ASP A 273 -6.57 -0.19 -9.60
N LEU A 274 -7.03 -1.27 -8.98
CA LEU A 274 -6.13 -2.32 -8.48
C LEU A 274 -5.38 -3.06 -9.60
N ASP A 275 -6.03 -3.23 -10.74
CA ASP A 275 -5.47 -3.94 -11.89
C ASP A 275 -4.28 -3.18 -12.53
N SER A 276 -4.08 -1.90 -12.18
CA SER A 276 -2.89 -1.11 -12.54
C SER A 276 -1.63 -1.53 -11.75
N TYR A 277 -1.81 -2.22 -10.61
CA TYR A 277 -0.73 -2.62 -9.69
C TYR A 277 -0.55 -4.12 -9.59
N VAL A 278 -1.63 -4.89 -9.73
CA VAL A 278 -1.61 -6.35 -9.76
C VAL A 278 -2.37 -6.81 -10.99
N LEU A 279 -1.65 -7.30 -12.00
CA LEU A 279 -2.27 -7.58 -13.29
C LEU A 279 -3.22 -8.79 -13.21
N PRO A 280 -4.34 -8.80 -13.95
CA PRO A 280 -5.17 -10.01 -14.08
C PRO A 280 -4.43 -11.11 -14.86
N PRO A 281 -4.73 -12.40 -14.62
CA PRO A 281 -4.02 -13.49 -15.27
C PRO A 281 -4.35 -13.56 -16.76
N SER A 282 -3.35 -13.32 -17.60
CA SER A 282 -3.42 -13.47 -19.06
C SER A 282 -2.01 -13.65 -19.64
N PRO A 283 -1.88 -14.23 -20.85
CA PRO A 283 -0.59 -14.32 -21.54
C PRO A 283 0.09 -12.95 -21.72
N GLN A 284 -0.70 -11.93 -22.08
CA GLN A 284 -0.21 -10.57 -22.26
C GLN A 284 0.32 -9.97 -20.95
N ASN A 285 -0.42 -10.17 -19.85
CA ASN A 285 0.00 -9.65 -18.55
C ASN A 285 1.17 -10.42 -17.95
N THR A 286 1.27 -11.73 -18.19
CA THR A 286 2.47 -12.51 -17.86
C THR A 286 3.70 -11.95 -18.56
N LEU A 287 3.59 -11.63 -19.86
CA LEU A 287 4.66 -11.00 -20.61
C LEU A 287 4.96 -9.58 -20.09
N GLN A 288 3.94 -8.79 -19.75
CA GLN A 288 4.11 -7.46 -19.17
C GLN A 288 4.88 -7.51 -17.83
N VAL A 289 4.60 -8.49 -16.96
CA VAL A 289 5.38 -8.70 -15.74
C VAL A 289 6.85 -8.97 -16.09
N PHE A 290 7.12 -9.82 -17.09
CA PHE A 290 8.49 -10.08 -17.53
C PHE A 290 9.19 -8.83 -18.07
N MET A 291 8.47 -7.97 -18.80
CA MET A 291 8.98 -6.68 -19.29
C MET A 291 9.30 -5.70 -18.17
N ASN A 292 8.59 -5.78 -17.04
CA ASN A 292 8.80 -4.93 -15.87
C ASN A 292 9.93 -5.43 -14.95
N LEU A 293 10.46 -6.63 -15.19
CA LEU A 293 11.57 -7.23 -14.46
C LEU A 293 12.89 -7.04 -15.22
N ALA A 294 14.02 -7.25 -14.52
CA ALA A 294 15.33 -7.24 -15.17
C ALA A 294 15.43 -8.42 -16.16
N ALA A 295 15.76 -8.13 -17.43
CA ALA A 295 15.83 -9.16 -18.47
C ALA A 295 16.76 -10.34 -18.11
N SER A 296 17.89 -10.08 -17.44
CA SER A 296 18.81 -11.11 -16.96
C SER A 296 18.15 -12.05 -15.94
N GLN A 297 17.33 -11.51 -15.05
CA GLN A 297 16.57 -12.26 -14.05
C GLN A 297 15.53 -13.15 -14.71
N VAL A 298 14.78 -12.62 -15.69
CA VAL A 298 13.79 -13.39 -16.46
C VAL A 298 14.46 -14.54 -17.22
N ILE A 299 15.54 -14.25 -17.95
CA ILE A 299 16.28 -15.26 -18.72
C ILE A 299 16.84 -16.34 -17.81
N SER A 300 17.41 -15.97 -16.65
CA SER A 300 17.92 -16.92 -15.66
C SER A 300 16.82 -17.78 -15.05
N GLY A 301 15.70 -17.16 -14.67
CA GLY A 301 14.54 -17.85 -14.11
C GLY A 301 13.98 -18.88 -15.09
N ILE A 302 13.73 -18.48 -16.33
CA ILE A 302 13.27 -19.40 -17.39
C ILE A 302 14.31 -20.49 -17.66
N ARG A 303 15.61 -20.17 -17.70
CA ARG A 303 16.66 -21.19 -17.89
C ARG A 303 16.60 -22.29 -16.83
N SER A 304 16.38 -21.90 -15.56
CA SER A 304 16.28 -22.82 -14.43
C SER A 304 14.98 -23.64 -14.40
N ALA A 305 13.94 -23.24 -15.14
CA ALA A 305 12.68 -23.96 -15.19
C ALA A 305 12.83 -25.35 -15.86
N PRO A 306 12.16 -26.39 -15.33
CA PRO A 306 12.13 -27.71 -15.95
C PRO A 306 11.42 -27.69 -17.30
N TYR A 307 11.67 -28.71 -18.11
CA TYR A 307 11.19 -28.78 -19.49
C TYR A 307 9.67 -28.63 -19.62
N HIS A 308 8.89 -29.28 -18.75
CA HIS A 308 7.43 -29.21 -18.81
C HIS A 308 6.86 -27.82 -18.46
N GLU A 309 7.56 -27.02 -17.65
CA GLU A 309 7.19 -25.64 -17.36
C GLU A 309 7.53 -24.71 -18.53
N LYS A 310 8.68 -24.93 -19.19
CA LYS A 310 9.06 -24.19 -20.41
C LYS A 310 8.07 -24.44 -21.55
N GLU A 311 7.67 -25.69 -21.75
CA GLU A 311 6.67 -26.05 -22.76
C GLU A 311 5.30 -25.43 -22.46
N GLU A 312 4.88 -25.43 -21.18
CA GLU A 312 3.64 -24.76 -20.78
C GLU A 312 3.71 -23.25 -21.01
N LEU A 313 4.81 -22.60 -20.62
CA LEU A 313 5.01 -21.18 -20.83
C LEU A 313 4.96 -20.83 -22.32
N LYS A 314 5.64 -21.62 -23.14
CA LYS A 314 5.62 -21.44 -24.59
C LYS A 314 4.21 -21.61 -25.17
N ALA A 315 3.49 -22.65 -24.77
CA ALA A 315 2.11 -22.86 -25.18
C ALA A 315 1.21 -21.69 -24.75
N TYR A 316 1.36 -21.23 -23.51
CA TYR A 316 0.62 -20.10 -22.96
C TYR A 316 0.89 -18.81 -23.75
N LEU A 317 2.15 -18.46 -24.00
CA LEU A 317 2.54 -17.27 -24.77
C LEU A 317 2.21 -17.39 -26.26
N SER A 318 2.07 -18.60 -26.82
CA SER A 318 1.66 -18.79 -28.22
C SER A 318 0.23 -18.34 -28.52
N THR A 319 -0.56 -18.08 -27.47
CA THR A 319 -1.93 -17.54 -27.56
C THR A 319 -1.99 -16.02 -27.66
N LEU A 320 -0.84 -15.33 -27.59
CA LEU A 320 -0.76 -13.88 -27.84
C LEU A 320 -1.21 -13.54 -29.27
N ASP A 321 -1.98 -12.47 -29.41
CA ASP A 321 -2.43 -11.98 -30.72
C ASP A 321 -1.33 -11.21 -31.45
N SER A 322 -0.54 -10.43 -30.71
CA SER A 322 0.54 -9.61 -31.25
C SER A 322 1.60 -9.33 -30.19
N VAL A 323 2.80 -8.92 -30.64
CA VAL A 323 3.91 -8.51 -29.77
C VAL A 323 4.59 -7.25 -30.30
N THR A 324 4.89 -6.33 -29.40
CA THR A 324 5.66 -5.11 -29.66
C THR A 324 7.12 -5.44 -29.97
N VAL A 325 7.90 -4.42 -30.38
CA VAL A 325 9.34 -4.59 -30.67
C VAL A 325 10.12 -4.99 -29.42
N HIS A 326 9.82 -4.37 -28.27
CA HIS A 326 10.51 -4.64 -27.01
C HIS A 326 10.16 -6.02 -26.44
N GLU A 327 8.88 -6.40 -26.50
CA GLU A 327 8.43 -7.75 -26.12
C GLU A 327 9.08 -8.83 -26.99
N ARG A 328 9.14 -8.60 -28.30
CA ARG A 328 9.82 -9.51 -29.25
C ARG A 328 11.30 -9.67 -28.91
N ASP A 329 11.99 -8.56 -28.62
CA ASP A 329 13.40 -8.59 -28.23
C ASP A 329 13.62 -9.44 -26.97
N LEU A 330 12.80 -9.24 -25.92
CA LEU A 330 12.90 -10.04 -24.71
C LEU A 330 12.58 -11.52 -24.96
N LEU A 331 11.46 -11.83 -25.62
CA LEU A 331 11.05 -13.21 -25.94
C LEU A 331 12.11 -13.95 -26.76
N SER A 332 12.77 -13.27 -27.71
CA SER A 332 13.82 -13.88 -28.54
C SER A 332 15.07 -14.30 -27.75
N LYS A 333 15.28 -13.70 -26.58
CA LYS A 333 16.41 -13.99 -25.67
C LYS A 333 16.08 -15.06 -24.63
N MET A 334 14.80 -15.46 -24.51
CA MET A 334 14.38 -16.49 -23.57
C MET A 334 14.69 -17.90 -24.11
N PRO A 335 15.26 -18.81 -23.29
CA PRO A 335 15.55 -20.17 -23.71
C PRO A 335 14.29 -21.05 -23.70
N LEU A 336 13.38 -20.81 -24.63
CA LEU A 336 12.08 -21.50 -24.74
C LEU A 336 12.02 -22.55 -25.87
N PHE A 337 12.93 -22.48 -26.82
CA PHE A 337 12.90 -23.34 -28.01
C PHE A 337 14.02 -24.38 -27.97
N GLN A 338 13.76 -25.55 -28.55
CA GLN A 338 14.76 -26.61 -28.59
C GLN A 338 15.69 -26.43 -29.80
N SER A 339 17.00 -26.54 -29.57
CA SER A 339 17.97 -26.75 -30.64
C SER A 339 17.77 -28.14 -31.26
N MET A 340 18.45 -28.41 -32.37
CA MET A 340 18.43 -29.75 -32.98
C MET A 340 19.04 -30.83 -32.06
N ALA A 341 19.92 -30.43 -31.13
CA ALA A 341 20.45 -31.29 -30.07
C ALA A 341 19.46 -31.51 -28.88
N GLY A 342 18.31 -30.84 -28.87
CA GLY A 342 17.29 -30.96 -27.82
C GLY A 342 17.50 -30.02 -26.62
N GLU A 343 18.53 -29.17 -26.65
CA GLU A 343 18.78 -28.18 -25.60
C GLU A 343 17.89 -26.95 -25.76
N TYR A 344 17.44 -26.37 -24.65
CA TYR A 344 16.64 -25.14 -24.69
C TYR A 344 17.51 -23.91 -24.89
N VAL A 345 17.28 -23.20 -25.99
CA VAL A 345 18.10 -22.10 -26.47
C VAL A 345 17.24 -20.87 -26.83
N PRO A 346 17.83 -19.65 -26.76
CA PRO A 346 17.21 -18.47 -27.32
C PRO A 346 17.11 -18.55 -28.85
N THR A 347 16.21 -17.77 -29.43
CA THR A 347 15.99 -17.72 -30.89
C THR A 347 16.58 -16.50 -31.56
N GLN A 348 17.21 -15.60 -30.80
CA GLN A 348 17.88 -14.42 -31.36
C GLN A 348 18.88 -14.82 -32.45
N SER A 349 18.71 -14.24 -33.64
CA SER A 349 19.53 -14.51 -34.84
C SER A 349 19.51 -15.96 -35.34
N LYS A 350 18.46 -16.73 -35.01
CA LYS A 350 18.28 -18.12 -35.43
C LYS A 350 17.17 -18.25 -36.47
N GLN A 351 17.24 -19.31 -37.27
CA GLN A 351 16.15 -19.77 -38.14
C GLN A 351 15.49 -21.00 -37.52
N ALA A 352 14.28 -21.35 -37.95
CA ALA A 352 13.56 -22.49 -37.41
C ALA A 352 13.16 -23.49 -38.49
N VAL A 353 13.31 -24.78 -38.21
CA VAL A 353 12.95 -25.85 -39.17
C VAL A 353 11.68 -26.55 -38.72
N VAL A 354 10.71 -26.65 -39.62
CA VAL A 354 9.41 -27.29 -39.37
C VAL A 354 9.54 -28.81 -39.55
N LEU A 355 9.55 -29.53 -38.43
CA LEU A 355 9.79 -30.98 -38.40
C LEU A 355 8.61 -31.81 -38.97
N GLY A 356 7.40 -31.26 -39.00
CA GLY A 356 6.21 -31.90 -39.60
C GLY A 356 6.07 -31.73 -41.12
N SER A 357 7.09 -31.20 -41.80
CA SER A 357 7.07 -31.00 -43.24
C SER A 357 7.15 -32.32 -44.01
N THR A 358 6.53 -32.39 -45.19
CA THR A 358 6.68 -33.49 -46.14
C THR A 358 7.55 -33.05 -47.33
N PRO A 359 8.62 -33.79 -47.68
CA PRO A 359 9.16 -35.00 -47.03
C PRO A 359 9.75 -34.71 -45.65
N ALA A 360 9.81 -35.71 -44.76
CA ALA A 360 10.38 -35.55 -43.42
C ALA A 360 11.90 -35.30 -43.47
N LEU A 361 12.40 -34.44 -42.58
CA LEU A 361 13.84 -34.23 -42.45
C LEU A 361 14.49 -35.44 -41.76
N PRO A 362 15.54 -36.05 -42.34
CA PRO A 362 16.27 -37.14 -41.70
C PRO A 362 16.83 -36.72 -40.34
N THR A 363 16.59 -37.52 -39.30
CA THR A 363 17.04 -37.27 -37.92
C THR A 363 18.57 -37.33 -37.75
N GLU A 364 19.26 -37.94 -38.71
CA GLU A 364 20.71 -38.15 -38.73
C GLU A 364 21.49 -36.90 -39.18
N LEU A 365 20.81 -35.92 -39.80
CA LEU A 365 21.46 -34.71 -40.30
C LEU A 365 21.80 -33.76 -39.15
N ARG A 366 23.09 -33.51 -38.95
CA ARG A 366 23.58 -32.49 -38.03
C ARG A 366 23.33 -31.10 -38.61
N MET A 367 22.35 -30.42 -38.04
CA MET A 367 22.02 -29.04 -38.37
C MET A 367 22.89 -28.05 -37.58
N PRO A 368 23.17 -26.85 -38.13
CA PRO A 368 23.88 -25.79 -37.41
C PRO A 368 23.20 -25.38 -36.08
N ASP A 369 24.00 -24.93 -35.11
CA ASP A 369 23.53 -24.38 -33.82
C ASP A 369 22.63 -23.13 -33.95
N SER A 370 22.65 -22.50 -35.13
CA SER A 370 21.79 -21.39 -35.52
C SER A 370 20.35 -21.81 -35.87
N ILE A 371 20.03 -23.12 -35.81
CA ILE A 371 18.70 -23.64 -36.14
C ILE A 371 17.98 -24.16 -34.89
N VAL A 372 16.72 -23.76 -34.74
CA VAL A 372 15.81 -24.29 -33.73
C VAL A 372 14.72 -25.18 -34.33
N ARG A 373 14.17 -26.06 -33.50
CA ARG A 373 13.09 -26.98 -33.86
C ARG A 373 11.75 -26.27 -33.76
N CYS A 374 10.96 -26.35 -34.83
CA CYS A 374 9.53 -26.08 -34.81
C CYS A 374 8.78 -27.42 -34.85
N ALA A 375 8.43 -27.95 -33.68
CA ALA A 375 7.85 -29.29 -33.52
C ALA A 375 6.33 -29.24 -33.29
N THR A 376 5.84 -28.19 -32.63
CA THR A 376 4.45 -28.03 -32.21
C THR A 376 3.81 -26.80 -32.85
N GLU A 377 2.47 -26.72 -32.81
CA GLU A 377 1.76 -25.52 -33.25
C GLU A 377 2.08 -24.32 -32.35
N ALA A 378 2.34 -24.55 -31.05
CA ALA A 378 2.81 -23.50 -30.15
C ALA A 378 4.16 -22.92 -30.58
N ASP A 379 5.11 -23.78 -31.00
CA ASP A 379 6.38 -23.33 -31.58
C ASP A 379 6.13 -22.47 -32.80
N ARG A 380 5.32 -22.98 -33.75
CA ARG A 380 5.02 -22.30 -35.01
C ARG A 380 4.46 -20.90 -34.76
N ARG A 381 3.41 -20.79 -33.92
CA ARG A 381 2.76 -19.51 -33.62
C ARG A 381 3.72 -18.52 -32.97
N LEU A 382 4.46 -18.96 -31.96
CA LEU A 382 5.38 -18.07 -31.25
C LEU A 382 6.54 -17.63 -32.14
N LEU A 383 7.10 -18.53 -32.96
CA LEU A 383 8.15 -18.18 -33.94
C LEU A 383 7.66 -17.17 -34.98
N LEU A 384 6.41 -17.28 -35.44
CA LEU A 384 5.80 -16.30 -36.35
C LEU A 384 5.63 -14.92 -35.68
N LEU A 385 5.20 -14.88 -34.41
CA LEU A 385 5.15 -13.62 -33.63
C LEU A 385 6.53 -12.96 -33.49
N LEU A 386 7.57 -13.80 -33.37
CA LEU A 386 8.97 -13.39 -33.34
C LEU A 386 9.55 -13.00 -34.70
N LYS A 387 8.80 -13.15 -35.79
CA LYS A 387 9.24 -12.92 -37.17
C LYS A 387 10.49 -13.75 -37.53
N ILE A 388 10.53 -15.00 -37.06
CA ILE A 388 11.60 -15.94 -37.39
C ILE A 388 11.21 -16.71 -38.66
N ASP A 389 12.17 -16.83 -39.57
CA ASP A 389 11.97 -17.57 -40.81
C ASP A 389 11.78 -19.06 -40.53
N LEU A 390 10.62 -19.57 -40.95
CA LEU A 390 10.28 -20.99 -40.89
C LEU A 390 10.70 -21.69 -42.18
N LEU A 391 11.66 -22.58 -42.06
CA LEU A 391 12.24 -23.36 -43.14
C LEU A 391 11.48 -24.69 -43.28
N ASN A 392 11.03 -24.98 -44.50
CA ASN A 392 10.57 -26.32 -44.86
C ASN A 392 11.77 -27.25 -45.13
N THR A 393 11.51 -28.54 -45.35
CA THR A 393 12.58 -29.54 -45.56
C THR A 393 13.50 -29.22 -46.72
N ALA A 394 12.96 -28.70 -47.84
CA ALA A 394 13.77 -28.34 -49.00
C ALA A 394 14.70 -27.16 -48.71
N GLN A 395 14.20 -26.13 -48.04
CA GLN A 395 14.99 -24.96 -47.63
C GLN A 395 16.05 -25.34 -46.59
N ALA A 396 15.70 -26.23 -45.66
CA ALA A 396 16.66 -26.78 -44.69
C ALA A 396 17.78 -27.57 -45.37
N ALA A 397 17.46 -28.36 -46.41
CA ALA A 397 18.45 -29.11 -47.18
C ALA A 397 19.41 -28.18 -47.97
N ILE A 398 18.88 -27.09 -48.55
CA ILE A 398 19.71 -26.07 -49.22
C ILE A 398 20.69 -25.44 -48.24
N LEU A 399 20.23 -25.07 -47.05
CA LEU A 399 21.10 -24.49 -46.00
C LEU A 399 22.19 -25.45 -45.54
N LEU A 400 21.92 -26.75 -45.48
CA LEU A 400 22.94 -27.76 -45.18
C LEU A 400 24.01 -27.83 -46.26
N ILE A 401 23.60 -27.86 -47.54
CA ILE A 401 24.52 -27.90 -48.69
C ILE A 401 25.40 -26.65 -48.68
N ASP A 402 24.80 -25.46 -48.57
CA ASP A 402 25.53 -24.19 -48.48
C ASP A 402 26.49 -24.16 -47.28
N GLY A 403 26.08 -24.74 -46.14
CA GLY A 403 26.92 -24.85 -44.95
C GLY A 403 28.17 -25.71 -45.14
N VAL A 404 28.04 -26.81 -45.89
CA VAL A 404 29.14 -27.72 -46.24
C VAL A 404 30.09 -27.04 -47.23
N GLU A 405 29.55 -26.39 -48.26
CA GLU A 405 30.34 -25.68 -49.27
C GLU A 405 31.14 -24.51 -48.68
N ASN A 406 30.53 -23.76 -47.75
CA ASN A 406 31.15 -22.59 -47.11
C ASN A 406 31.95 -22.90 -45.83
N LYS A 407 32.11 -24.19 -45.46
CA LYS A 407 32.86 -24.65 -44.27
C LYS A 407 32.39 -24.05 -42.93
N TYR A 408 31.10 -23.75 -42.77
CA TYR A 408 30.55 -23.26 -41.50
C TYR A 408 30.58 -24.30 -40.38
N PHE A 409 30.68 -25.57 -40.74
CA PHE A 409 30.82 -26.68 -39.81
C PHE A 409 32.27 -26.79 -39.28
N LYS A 410 32.46 -26.69 -37.96
CA LYS A 410 33.78 -26.78 -37.33
C LYS A 410 34.40 -28.15 -37.57
N LYS A 411 35.73 -28.26 -37.54
CA LYS A 411 36.51 -29.45 -37.94
C LYS A 411 36.17 -30.78 -37.21
N GLN A 412 35.35 -30.76 -36.16
CA GLN A 412 34.81 -31.97 -35.48
C GLN A 412 33.46 -32.46 -36.06
N GLU A 413 32.94 -31.78 -37.09
CA GLU A 413 31.60 -32.00 -37.68
C GLU A 413 31.66 -32.58 -39.10
N ARG A 414 32.79 -33.19 -39.49
CA ARG A 414 33.00 -33.79 -40.83
C ARG A 414 33.02 -35.32 -40.85
N GLU A 415 32.69 -35.96 -39.73
CA GLU A 415 32.55 -37.43 -39.62
C GLU A 415 31.14 -37.81 -39.22
#